data_AF-A0A143QFI3-F1
#
_entry.id   AF-A0A143QFI3-F1
#
_cell.length_a   1.000
_cell.length_b   1.000
_cell.length_c   1.000
_cell.angle_alpha   90.00
_cell.angle_beta   90.00
_cell.angle_gamma   90.00
#
_symmetry.space_group_name_H-M   'P 1'
#
loop_
_entity.id
_entity.type
_entity.pdbx_description
1 polymer ?
#
loop_
_entity_poly.entity_id
_entity_poly.type
_entity_poly.pdbx_seq_one_letter_code
_entity_poly.pdbx_strand_id
1 'polypeptide(L)'
;MSAFTKAARFVGDLDDDFYADELQRDIWNEASAVGLQCLLWIGFVSAAILPYAAGVTGAWIAIGIIVTLLAVSYVVIGYARARGVEVQSAQQWLRARFAVFIVLYLLGVGGAFVRLLGRYVSGDLGSVWIGAAIGVPLGIAGAVVGVKRKQRKQRKAEHAAELAEQRAFDTDK
;
A
#
# COMPACT_ATOMS: atom_id res chain seq x y z
N MET A 1 22.53 -17.33 -13.25
CA MET A 1 21.43 -16.97 -12.32
C MET A 1 22.05 -16.63 -10.96
N SER A 2 21.62 -15.57 -10.27
CA SER A 2 22.20 -15.19 -8.97
C SER A 2 21.74 -16.13 -7.85
N ALA A 3 22.48 -16.18 -6.73
CA ALA A 3 22.10 -16.97 -5.56
C ALA A 3 20.71 -16.60 -5.03
N PHE A 4 20.36 -15.30 -5.07
CA PHE A 4 19.04 -14.80 -4.71
C PHE A 4 17.95 -15.36 -5.62
N THR A 5 18.11 -15.32 -6.95
CA THR A 5 17.10 -15.84 -7.88
C THR A 5 16.94 -17.35 -7.73
N LYS A 6 18.03 -18.09 -7.50
CA LYS A 6 17.97 -19.53 -7.26
C LYS A 6 17.20 -19.87 -5.98
N ALA A 7 17.48 -19.17 -4.88
CA ALA A 7 16.77 -19.36 -3.62
C ALA A 7 15.28 -19.00 -3.73
N ALA A 8 14.95 -17.89 -4.39
CA ALA A 8 13.56 -17.49 -4.59
C ALA A 8 12.78 -18.49 -5.46
N ARG A 9 13.41 -19.06 -6.49
CA ARG A 9 12.79 -20.14 -7.29
C ARG A 9 12.55 -21.41 -6.48
N PHE A 10 13.52 -21.80 -5.67
CA PHE A 10 13.37 -22.95 -4.78
C PHE A 10 12.24 -22.74 -3.75
N VAL A 11 12.19 -21.58 -3.10
CA VAL A 11 11.15 -21.27 -2.11
C VAL A 11 9.76 -21.18 -2.77
N GLY A 12 9.68 -20.63 -3.97
CA GLY A 12 8.42 -20.52 -4.74
C GLY A 12 8.07 -21.77 -5.54
N ASP A 13 8.88 -22.82 -5.47
CA ASP A 13 8.75 -24.06 -6.25
C ASP A 13 8.56 -23.82 -7.76
N LEU A 14 9.29 -22.85 -8.30
CA LEU A 14 9.10 -22.32 -9.66
C LEU A 14 9.70 -23.20 -10.78
N ASP A 15 10.22 -24.37 -10.42
CA ASP A 15 10.82 -25.34 -11.34
C ASP A 15 9.89 -26.56 -11.57
N ASP A 16 8.70 -26.59 -10.96
CA ASP A 16 7.69 -27.64 -11.12
C ASP A 16 7.04 -27.63 -12.53
N ASP A 17 6.64 -28.80 -13.01
CA ASP A 17 5.97 -29.00 -14.31
C ASP A 17 4.67 -28.18 -14.43
N PHE A 18 4.03 -27.83 -13.31
CA PHE A 18 2.90 -26.91 -13.24
C PHE A 18 3.17 -25.58 -13.97
N TYR A 19 4.40 -25.07 -13.92
CA TYR A 19 4.78 -23.79 -14.55
C TYR A 19 5.13 -23.91 -16.04
N ALA A 20 5.08 -25.12 -16.61
CA ALA A 20 5.30 -25.35 -18.04
C ALA A 20 4.13 -24.89 -18.91
N ASP A 21 2.90 -24.91 -18.37
CA ASP A 21 1.71 -24.37 -19.04
C ASP A 21 1.59 -22.86 -18.76
N GLU A 22 1.59 -22.07 -19.84
CA GLU A 22 1.53 -20.61 -19.76
C GLU A 22 0.22 -20.11 -19.17
N LEU A 23 -0.91 -20.75 -19.47
CA LEU A 23 -2.23 -20.33 -18.98
C LEU A 23 -2.33 -20.55 -17.46
N GLN A 24 -1.88 -21.72 -16.99
CA GLN A 24 -1.89 -22.03 -15.56
C GLN A 24 -0.96 -21.11 -14.77
N ARG A 25 0.24 -20.86 -15.31
CA ARG A 25 1.21 -19.92 -14.75
C ARG A 25 0.62 -18.52 -14.61
N ASP A 26 -0.09 -18.02 -15.61
CA ASP A 26 -0.66 -16.68 -15.59
C ASP A 26 -1.82 -16.55 -14.58
N ILE A 27 -2.75 -17.52 -14.56
CA ILE A 27 -3.84 -17.55 -13.57
C ILE A 27 -3.27 -17.64 -12.15
N TRP A 28 -2.25 -18.48 -11.93
CA TRP A 28 -1.59 -18.60 -10.64
C TRP A 28 -0.87 -17.32 -10.22
N ASN A 29 -0.21 -16.63 -11.16
CA ASN A 29 0.42 -15.33 -10.90
C ASN A 29 -0.61 -14.26 -10.52
N GLU A 30 -1.77 -14.23 -11.18
CA GLU A 30 -2.87 -13.33 -10.83
C GLU A 30 -3.42 -13.63 -9.43
N ALA A 31 -3.70 -14.91 -9.14
CA ALA A 31 -4.16 -15.35 -7.83
C ALA A 31 -3.14 -15.01 -6.72
N SER A 32 -1.84 -15.24 -6.97
CA SER A 32 -0.75 -14.89 -6.06
C SER A 32 -0.64 -13.39 -5.83
N ALA A 33 -0.84 -12.58 -6.87
CA ALA A 33 -0.87 -11.12 -6.75
C ALA A 33 -2.04 -10.67 -5.87
N VAL A 34 -3.24 -11.23 -6.06
CA VAL A 34 -4.41 -10.97 -5.21
C VAL A 34 -4.12 -11.41 -3.77
N GLY A 35 -3.55 -12.60 -3.56
CA GLY A 35 -3.18 -13.12 -2.25
C GLY A 35 -2.19 -12.21 -1.51
N LEU A 36 -1.10 -11.79 -2.16
CA LEU A 36 -0.13 -10.85 -1.60
C LEU A 36 -0.81 -9.53 -1.21
N GLN A 37 -1.69 -9.03 -2.06
CA GLN A 37 -2.44 -7.81 -1.77
C GLN A 37 -3.38 -7.96 -0.56
N CYS A 38 -4.06 -9.10 -0.42
CA CYS A 38 -4.88 -9.41 0.76
C CYS A 38 -4.03 -9.48 2.03
N LEU A 39 -2.87 -10.13 1.98
CA LEU A 39 -1.92 -10.21 3.10
C LEU A 39 -1.42 -8.82 3.52
N LEU A 40 -1.08 -7.96 2.57
CA LEU A 40 -0.70 -6.57 2.86
C LEU A 40 -1.83 -5.83 3.56
N TRP A 41 -3.06 -5.93 3.06
CA TRP A 41 -4.23 -5.28 3.68
C TRP A 41 -4.48 -5.77 5.10
N ILE A 42 -4.58 -7.08 5.31
CA ILE A 42 -4.84 -7.68 6.62
C ILE A 42 -3.71 -7.30 7.59
N GLY A 43 -2.46 -7.43 7.17
CA GLY A 43 -1.33 -7.13 8.02
C GLY A 43 -1.24 -5.64 8.39
N PHE A 44 -1.46 -4.71 7.46
CA PHE A 44 -1.49 -3.28 7.78
C PHE A 44 -2.68 -2.88 8.66
N VAL A 45 -3.86 -3.47 8.45
CA VAL A 45 -5.02 -3.27 9.34
C VAL A 45 -4.72 -3.78 10.74
N SER A 46 -4.19 -4.99 10.88
CA SER A 46 -3.79 -5.57 12.16
C SER A 46 -2.74 -4.70 12.86
N ALA A 47 -1.69 -4.29 12.14
CA ALA A 47 -0.64 -3.44 12.69
C ALA A 47 -1.15 -2.06 13.12
N ALA A 48 -2.17 -1.52 12.43
CA ALA A 48 -2.81 -0.26 12.81
C ALA A 48 -3.67 -0.39 14.09
N ILE A 49 -4.22 -1.56 14.39
CA ILE A 49 -5.11 -1.77 15.54
C ILE A 49 -4.34 -2.18 16.80
N LEU A 50 -3.37 -3.08 16.65
CA LEU A 50 -2.71 -3.76 17.77
C LEU A 50 -2.09 -2.83 18.83
N PRO A 51 -1.38 -1.73 18.51
CA PRO A 51 -0.82 -0.84 19.53
C PRO A 51 -1.87 -0.20 20.43
N TYR A 52 -3.09 -0.02 19.92
CA TYR A 52 -4.20 0.57 20.67
C TYR A 52 -4.94 -0.48 21.48
N ALA A 53 -5.19 -1.65 20.90
CA ALA A 53 -5.94 -2.74 21.53
C ALA A 53 -5.13 -3.52 22.58
N ALA A 54 -3.83 -3.72 22.35
CA ALA A 54 -2.97 -4.58 23.18
C ALA A 54 -1.74 -3.83 23.75
N GLY A 55 -1.75 -2.49 23.72
CA GLY A 55 -0.73 -1.65 24.35
C GLY A 55 0.69 -1.92 23.85
N VAL A 56 1.65 -2.05 24.77
CA VAL A 56 3.09 -2.26 24.48
C VAL A 56 3.34 -3.58 23.74
N THR A 57 2.66 -4.66 24.14
CA THR A 57 2.78 -5.95 23.45
C THR A 57 2.27 -5.84 22.03
N GLY A 58 1.10 -5.21 21.85
CA GLY A 58 0.55 -4.93 20.52
C GLY A 58 1.46 -4.07 19.65
N ALA A 59 2.17 -3.11 20.23
CA ALA A 59 3.15 -2.28 19.53
C ALA A 59 4.31 -3.11 18.95
N TRP A 60 4.89 -4.03 19.73
CA TRP A 60 5.95 -4.92 19.24
C TRP A 60 5.46 -5.86 18.13
N ILE A 61 4.26 -6.43 18.29
CA ILE A 61 3.66 -7.28 17.26
C ILE A 61 3.42 -6.49 15.97
N ALA A 62 2.89 -5.26 16.07
CA ALA A 62 2.66 -4.40 14.92
C ALA A 62 3.97 -4.09 14.16
N ILE A 63 5.07 -3.79 14.87
CA ILE A 63 6.39 -3.61 14.25
C ILE A 63 6.83 -4.88 13.51
N GLY A 64 6.72 -6.04 14.18
CA GLY A 64 7.06 -7.33 13.56
C GLY A 64 6.30 -7.60 12.27
N ILE A 65 4.98 -7.34 12.26
CA ILE A 65 4.14 -7.46 11.07
C ILE A 65 4.63 -6.52 9.96
N ILE A 66 4.81 -5.23 10.26
CA ILE A 66 5.22 -4.23 9.26
C ILE A 66 6.57 -4.59 8.65
N VAL A 67 7.56 -4.93 9.49
CA VAL A 67 8.90 -5.33 9.01
C VAL A 67 8.81 -6.56 8.12
N THR A 68 8.01 -7.56 8.50
CA THR A 68 7.81 -8.78 7.71
C THR A 68 7.18 -8.48 6.35
N LEU A 69 6.12 -7.68 6.31
CA LEU A 69 5.45 -7.29 5.06
C LEU A 69 6.37 -6.50 4.14
N LEU A 70 7.16 -5.58 4.69
CA LEU A 70 8.15 -4.81 3.93
C LEU A 70 9.23 -5.74 3.36
N ALA A 71 9.75 -6.67 4.17
CA ALA A 71 10.75 -7.64 3.74
C ALA A 71 10.22 -8.51 2.57
N VAL A 72 9.02 -9.08 2.69
CA VAL A 72 8.38 -9.84 1.60
C VAL A 72 8.19 -8.98 0.36
N SER A 73 7.73 -7.74 0.52
CA SER A 73 7.56 -6.80 -0.60
C SER A 73 8.87 -6.51 -1.33
N TYR A 74 9.97 -6.33 -0.59
CA TYR A 74 11.30 -6.15 -1.17
C TYR A 74 11.80 -7.40 -1.89
N VAL A 75 11.52 -8.60 -1.36
CA VAL A 75 11.84 -9.86 -2.05
C VAL A 75 11.10 -9.96 -3.38
N VAL A 76 9.80 -9.66 -3.40
CA VAL A 76 8.97 -9.70 -4.63
C VAL A 76 9.48 -8.69 -5.66
N ILE A 77 9.70 -7.43 -5.26
CA ILE A 77 10.21 -6.38 -6.15
C ILE A 77 11.62 -6.72 -6.63
N GLY A 78 12.48 -7.22 -5.74
CA GLY A 78 13.85 -7.63 -6.05
C GLY A 78 13.87 -8.79 -7.05
N TYR A 79 13.00 -9.78 -6.88
CA TYR A 79 12.87 -10.90 -7.80
C TYR A 79 12.38 -10.46 -9.17
N ALA A 80 11.34 -9.62 -9.23
CA ALA A 80 10.83 -9.03 -10.47
C ALA A 80 11.94 -8.25 -11.21
N ARG A 81 12.69 -7.39 -10.51
CA ARG A 81 13.83 -6.66 -11.09
C ARG A 81 14.94 -7.57 -11.58
N ALA A 82 15.28 -8.61 -10.83
CA ALA A 82 16.28 -9.61 -11.25
C ALA A 82 15.84 -10.39 -12.50
N ARG A 83 14.55 -10.37 -12.85
CA ARG A 83 13.97 -10.93 -14.07
C ARG A 83 13.72 -9.90 -15.17
N GLY A 84 14.20 -8.66 -14.99
CA GLY A 84 14.10 -7.61 -16.01
C GLY A 84 12.75 -6.89 -16.07
N VAL A 85 11.87 -7.07 -15.07
CA VAL A 85 10.60 -6.37 -15.01
C VAL A 85 10.80 -4.95 -14.46
N GLU A 86 10.60 -3.94 -15.30
CA GLU A 86 10.62 -2.54 -14.88
C GLU A 86 9.34 -2.15 -14.15
N VAL A 87 9.40 -2.18 -12.81
CA VAL A 87 8.26 -1.86 -11.94
C VAL A 87 7.80 -0.39 -12.04
N GLN A 88 8.65 0.50 -12.56
CA GLN A 88 8.43 1.96 -12.55
C GLN A 88 7.41 2.46 -13.59
N SER A 89 7.15 1.71 -14.67
CA SER A 89 6.27 2.15 -15.76
C SER A 89 4.76 1.94 -15.47
N ALA A 90 4.40 1.05 -14.55
CA ALA A 90 3.01 0.72 -14.22
C ALA A 90 2.40 1.58 -13.10
N GLN A 91 3.21 2.41 -12.45
CA GLN A 91 2.84 3.08 -11.21
C GLN A 91 2.17 4.43 -11.51
N GLN A 92 0.85 4.43 -11.74
CA GLN A 92 0.06 5.66 -11.65
C GLN A 92 0.08 6.12 -10.17
N TRP A 93 0.99 7.04 -9.86
CA TRP A 93 1.54 7.38 -8.53
C TRP A 93 0.56 7.68 -7.40
N LEU A 94 -0.75 7.85 -7.65
CA LEU A 94 -1.73 8.24 -6.63
C LEU A 94 -3.05 7.48 -6.78
N ARG A 95 -3.04 6.14 -6.82
CA ARG A 95 -4.28 5.36 -6.62
C ARG A 95 -4.75 5.51 -5.17
N ALA A 96 -6.07 5.65 -4.97
CA ALA A 96 -6.64 5.99 -3.65
C ALA A 96 -6.26 4.93 -2.60
N ARG A 97 -6.14 3.68 -3.06
CA ARG A 97 -5.59 2.55 -2.33
C ARG A 97 -4.24 2.82 -1.66
N PHE A 98 -3.30 3.47 -2.34
CA PHE A 98 -1.98 3.73 -1.78
C PHE A 98 -2.05 4.70 -0.60
N ALA A 99 -2.95 5.69 -0.67
CA ALA A 99 -3.21 6.59 0.45
C ALA A 99 -3.74 5.84 1.67
N VAL A 100 -4.63 4.86 1.48
CA VAL A 100 -5.13 4.04 2.60
C VAL A 100 -3.99 3.23 3.23
N PHE A 101 -3.11 2.63 2.43
CA PHE A 101 -1.94 1.93 2.97
C PHE A 101 -1.02 2.86 3.77
N ILE A 102 -0.76 4.07 3.28
CA ILE A 102 0.04 5.07 4.02
C ILE A 102 -0.62 5.38 5.36
N VAL A 103 -1.94 5.58 5.38
CA VAL A 103 -2.68 5.88 6.62
C VAL A 103 -2.57 4.74 7.62
N LEU A 104 -2.80 3.50 7.18
CA LEU A 104 -2.67 2.33 8.04
C LEU A 104 -1.24 2.15 8.56
N TYR A 105 -0.24 2.35 7.70
CA TYR A 105 1.17 2.32 8.08
C TYR A 105 1.49 3.36 9.15
N LEU A 106 1.07 4.62 8.95
CA LEU A 106 1.31 5.71 9.90
C LEU A 106 0.58 5.47 11.22
N LEU A 107 -0.65 4.94 11.20
CA LEU A 107 -1.37 4.57 12.43
C LEU A 107 -0.68 3.46 13.20
N GLY A 108 -0.17 2.44 12.50
CA GLY A 108 0.55 1.32 13.11
C GLY A 108 1.90 1.73 13.68
N VAL A 109 2.75 2.39 12.88
CA VAL A 109 4.07 2.86 13.34
C VAL A 109 3.91 3.94 14.40
N GLY A 110 3.04 4.93 14.19
CA GLY A 110 2.78 6.00 15.14
C GLY A 110 2.23 5.47 16.46
N GLY A 111 1.24 4.56 16.41
CA GLY A 111 0.70 3.90 17.58
C GLY A 111 1.77 3.11 18.34
N ALA A 112 2.59 2.34 17.63
CA ALA A 112 3.67 1.58 18.24
C ALA A 112 4.71 2.50 18.90
N PHE A 113 5.13 3.55 18.20
CA PHE A 113 6.10 4.52 18.68
C PHE A 113 5.63 5.23 19.94
N VAL A 114 4.38 5.69 19.96
CA VAL A 114 3.75 6.31 21.13
C VAL A 114 3.74 5.37 22.33
N ARG A 115 3.32 4.11 22.14
CA ARG A 115 3.26 3.13 23.24
C ARG A 115 4.64 2.80 23.79
N LEU A 116 5.63 2.66 22.91
CA LEU A 116 6.99 2.31 23.31
C LEU A 116 7.71 3.50 23.95
N LEU A 117 7.64 4.69 23.35
CA LEU A 117 8.18 5.90 23.98
C LEU A 117 7.52 6.18 25.32
N GLY A 118 6.19 6.14 25.43
CA GLY A 118 5.53 6.35 26.71
C GLY A 118 5.93 5.35 27.79
N ARG A 119 6.36 4.14 27.41
CA ARG A 119 6.83 3.11 28.34
C ARG A 119 8.30 3.27 28.74
N TYR A 120 9.16 3.65 27.80
CA TYR A 120 10.62 3.64 27.96
C TYR A 120 11.27 5.02 28.05
N VAL A 121 10.55 6.08 27.68
CA VAL A 121 10.97 7.48 27.67
C VAL A 121 9.93 8.28 28.45
N SER A 122 10.17 8.40 29.76
CA SER A 122 9.30 9.11 30.71
C SER A 122 9.28 10.61 30.43
N GLY A 123 8.16 11.14 29.94
CA GLY A 123 7.89 12.58 29.85
C GLY A 123 6.42 12.89 29.55
N ASP A 124 5.96 14.06 30.01
CA ASP A 124 4.58 14.60 29.94
C ASP A 124 4.02 14.78 28.50
N LEU A 125 4.83 14.43 27.49
CA LEU A 125 4.53 14.58 26.06
C LEU A 125 3.68 13.44 25.48
N GLY A 126 3.37 12.40 26.26
CA GLY A 126 2.63 11.22 25.77
C GLY A 126 1.30 11.56 25.11
N SER A 127 0.55 12.53 25.64
CA SER A 127 -0.75 12.96 25.11
C SER A 127 -0.64 13.66 23.74
N VAL A 128 0.39 14.50 23.57
CA VAL A 128 0.68 15.22 22.31
C VAL A 128 1.07 14.23 21.21
N TRP A 129 1.91 13.24 21.53
CA TRP A 129 2.33 12.22 20.56
C TRP A 129 1.20 11.27 20.17
N ILE A 130 0.28 10.93 21.10
CA ILE A 130 -0.95 10.17 20.77
C ILE A 130 -1.79 10.94 19.74
N GLY A 131 -2.01 12.24 19.99
CA GLY A 131 -2.78 13.10 19.08
C GLY A 131 -2.13 13.21 17.69
N ALA A 132 -0.80 13.36 17.64
CA ALA A 132 -0.04 13.42 16.39
C ALA A 132 -0.07 12.10 15.61
N ALA A 133 0.06 10.96 16.30
CA ALA A 133 0.06 9.63 15.70
C ALA A 133 -1.26 9.29 14.99
N ILE A 134 -2.38 9.86 15.45
CA ILE A 134 -3.69 9.68 14.83
C ILE A 134 -3.97 10.80 13.82
N GLY A 135 -3.65 12.05 14.17
CA GLY A 135 -3.98 13.25 13.41
C GLY A 135 -3.23 13.36 12.08
N VAL A 136 -1.93 13.05 12.05
CA VAL A 136 -1.11 13.11 10.82
C VAL A 136 -1.62 12.14 9.75
N PRO A 137 -1.83 10.84 10.04
CA PRO A 137 -2.42 9.92 9.07
C PRO A 137 -3.78 10.39 8.55
N LEU A 138 -4.70 10.79 9.45
CA LEU A 138 -6.04 11.25 9.05
C LEU A 138 -5.98 12.52 8.18
N GLY A 139 -5.08 13.45 8.49
CA GLY A 139 -4.84 14.65 7.69
C GLY A 139 -4.34 14.33 6.28
N ILE A 140 -3.37 13.41 6.15
CA ILE A 140 -2.86 12.95 4.85
C ILE A 140 -3.98 12.27 4.04
N ALA A 141 -4.80 11.43 4.68
CA ALA A 141 -5.95 10.80 4.04
C ALA A 141 -6.91 11.85 3.45
N GLY A 142 -7.28 12.84 4.28
CA GLY A 142 -8.15 13.94 3.90
C GLY A 142 -7.59 14.76 2.75
N ALA A 143 -6.29 15.08 2.79
CA ALA A 143 -5.62 15.83 1.73
C ALA A 143 -5.66 15.10 0.39
N VAL A 144 -5.36 13.80 0.36
CA VAL A 144 -5.41 13.01 -0.89
C VAL A 144 -6.83 12.92 -1.45
N VAL A 145 -7.83 12.71 -0.59
CA VAL A 145 -9.25 12.70 -1.00
C VAL A 145 -9.66 14.06 -1.56
N GLY A 146 -9.22 15.16 -0.93
CA GLY A 146 -9.45 16.52 -1.38
C GLY A 146 -8.89 16.79 -2.77
N VAL A 147 -7.60 16.45 -2.99
CA VAL A 147 -6.94 16.58 -4.31
C VAL A 147 -7.67 15.77 -5.38
N LYS A 148 -8.07 14.54 -5.09
CA LYS A 148 -8.83 13.71 -6.03
C LYS A 148 -10.20 14.25 -6.36
N ARG A 149 -10.92 14.80 -5.37
CA ARG A 149 -12.22 15.44 -5.60
C ARG A 149 -12.05 16.67 -6.51
N LYS A 150 -11.00 17.46 -6.32
CA LYS A 150 -10.67 18.61 -7.17
C LYS A 150 -10.38 18.17 -8.61
N GLN A 151 -9.52 17.17 -8.81
CA GLN A 151 -9.21 16.65 -10.15
C GLN A 151 -10.42 16.01 -10.84
N ARG A 152 -11.33 15.37 -10.10
CA ARG A 152 -12.59 14.86 -10.66
C ARG A 152 -13.53 15.98 -11.10
N LYS A 153 -13.58 17.09 -10.35
CA LYS A 153 -14.37 18.26 -10.74
C LYS A 153 -13.79 18.92 -12.01
N GLN A 154 -12.47 19.04 -12.11
CA GLN A 154 -11.80 19.60 -13.29
C GLN A 154 -12.06 18.76 -14.55
N ARG A 155 -11.88 17.43 -14.47
CA ARG A 155 -12.20 16.54 -15.59
C ARG A 155 -13.66 16.54 -16.02
N LYS A 156 -14.59 16.70 -15.07
CA LYS A 156 -16.02 16.86 -15.40
C LYS A 156 -16.31 18.21 -16.06
N ALA A 157 -15.59 19.26 -15.71
CA ALA A 157 -15.73 20.57 -16.34
C ALA A 157 -15.16 20.56 -17.77
N GLU A 158 -14.01 19.91 -17.98
CA GLU A 158 -13.41 19.71 -19.31
C GLU A 158 -14.33 18.89 -20.23
N HIS A 159 -14.84 17.74 -19.77
CA HIS A 159 -15.80 16.94 -20.54
C HIS A 159 -17.11 17.69 -20.83
N ALA A 160 -17.58 18.53 -19.89
CA ALA A 160 -18.77 19.34 -20.11
C ALA A 160 -18.53 20.46 -21.14
N ALA A 161 -17.32 21.01 -21.20
CA ALA A 161 -16.92 21.96 -22.23
C ALA A 161 -16.83 21.31 -23.61
N GLU A 162 -16.23 20.12 -23.72
CA GLU A 162 -16.18 19.35 -24.98
C GLU A 162 -17.59 18.97 -25.50
N LEU A 163 -18.50 18.57 -24.59
CA LEU A 163 -19.90 18.31 -24.95
C LEU A 163 -20.67 19.57 -25.37
N ALA A 164 -20.30 20.74 -24.83
CA ALA A 164 -20.90 22.01 -25.22
C ALA A 164 -20.42 22.46 -26.60
N GLU A 165 -19.13 22.28 -26.91
CA GLU A 165 -18.58 22.53 -28.25
C GLU A 165 -19.21 21.61 -29.31
N GLN A 166 -19.35 20.31 -29.03
CA GLN A 166 -20.00 19.37 -29.97
C GLN A 166 -21.46 19.74 -30.26
N ARG A 167 -22.24 20.16 -29.24
CA ARG A 167 -23.62 20.61 -29.45
C ARG A 167 -23.74 21.90 -30.24
N ALA A 168 -22.79 22.82 -30.09
CA ALA A 168 -22.76 24.07 -30.85
C ALA A 168 -22.51 23.81 -32.35
N PHE A 169 -21.66 22.84 -32.68
CA PHE A 169 -21.42 22.41 -34.06
C PHE A 169 -22.60 21.69 -34.72
N ASP A 170 -23.44 20.98 -33.95
CA ASP A 170 -24.62 20.27 -34.48
C ASP A 170 -25.82 21.19 -34.77
N THR A 171 -25.89 22.37 -34.15
CA THR A 171 -26.98 23.35 -34.37
C THR A 171 -26.80 24.26 -35.59
N ASP A 172 -25.62 24.23 -36.23
CA ASP A 172 -25.27 25.08 -37.39
C ASP A 172 -25.46 24.35 -38.74
N LYS A 173 -26.14 23.20 -38.74
CA LYS A 173 -26.61 22.45 -39.92
C LYS A 173 -28.12 22.49 -40.03
#